data_AF-A0A955TFE2-F1
#
_entry.id   AF-A0A955TFE2-F1
#
_cell.length_a   1.000
_cell.length_b   1.000
_cell.length_c   1.000
_cell.angle_alpha   90.00
_cell.angle_beta   90.00
_cell.angle_gamma   90.00
#
_symmetry.space_group_name_H-M   'P 1'
#
loop_
_entity.id
_entity.type
_entity.pdbx_description
1 polymer ?
#
loop_
_entity_poly.entity_id
_entity_poly.type
_entity_poly.pdbx_seq_one_letter_code
_entity_poly.pdbx_strand_id
1 'polypeptide(L)'
;DIQEVGVYTRHGMTGERKTREIGMQTIRAGDIVGDHTILLGGPGERIEITHRAHTRDTFAQGALRAAEWVAHKPPGLYSMADVLDLS
;
A
#
# COMPACT_ATOMS: atom_id res chain seq x y z
N ASP A 1 -9.75 1.18 -13.24
CA ASP A 1 -8.74 2.07 -12.63
C ASP A 1 -9.19 2.48 -11.22
N ILE A 2 -8.30 2.79 -10.28
CA ILE A 2 -8.67 3.41 -9.00
C ILE A 2 -9.37 4.75 -9.20
N GLN A 3 -9.03 5.47 -10.28
CA GLN A 3 -9.72 6.71 -10.66
C GLN A 3 -11.20 6.51 -10.97
N GLU A 4 -11.61 5.30 -11.36
CA GLU A 4 -13.00 4.97 -11.70
C GLU A 4 -13.81 4.52 -10.49
N VAL A 5 -13.17 3.92 -9.48
CA VAL A 5 -13.87 3.22 -8.38
C VAL A 5 -13.50 3.72 -6.98
N GLY A 6 -12.50 4.60 -6.86
CA GLY A 6 -12.02 5.14 -5.61
C GLY A 6 -13.02 6.09 -4.96
N VAL A 7 -13.33 5.86 -3.69
CA VAL A 7 -14.19 6.73 -2.87
C VAL A 7 -13.38 7.28 -1.70
N TYR A 8 -13.06 8.57 -1.77
CA TYR A 8 -12.18 9.25 -0.81
C TYR A 8 -12.91 9.92 0.37
N THR A 9 -14.24 9.95 0.34
CA THR A 9 -15.06 10.47 1.42
C THR A 9 -16.41 9.76 1.46
N ARG A 10 -16.91 9.50 2.67
CA ARG A 10 -18.30 9.13 2.91
C ARG A 10 -18.80 9.92 4.12
N HIS A 11 -19.45 11.05 3.85
CA HIS A 11 -19.92 11.97 4.89
C HIS A 11 -21.41 12.27 4.69
N GLY A 12 -22.20 12.20 5.76
CA GLY A 12 -23.65 12.36 5.71
C GLY A 12 -24.40 11.14 5.15
N MET A 13 -25.52 11.37 4.46
CA MET A 13 -26.35 10.31 3.87
C MET A 13 -25.82 9.87 2.50
N THR A 14 -24.85 8.97 2.49
CA THR A 14 -24.19 8.53 1.23
C THR A 14 -24.91 7.39 0.50
N GLY A 15 -25.89 6.75 1.15
CA GLY A 15 -26.50 5.51 0.67
C GLY A 15 -25.58 4.28 0.80
N GLU A 16 -26.03 3.17 0.22
CA GLU A 16 -25.33 1.88 0.23
C GLU A 16 -23.99 1.95 -0.52
N ARG A 17 -23.04 1.08 -0.15
CA ARG A 17 -21.76 0.94 -0.85
C ARG A 17 -21.96 0.12 -2.13
N LYS A 18 -21.55 0.65 -3.29
CA LYS A 18 -21.60 -0.12 -4.54
C LYS A 18 -20.54 -1.23 -4.53
N THR A 19 -20.81 -2.33 -5.22
CA THR A 19 -19.95 -3.52 -5.24
C THR A 19 -18.50 -3.21 -5.62
N ARG A 20 -18.29 -2.37 -6.64
CA ARG A 20 -16.95 -2.06 -7.18
C ARG A 20 -16.19 -0.97 -6.42
N GLU A 21 -16.83 -0.26 -5.48
CA GLU A 21 -16.18 0.85 -4.77
C GLU A 21 -14.94 0.37 -4.02
N ILE A 22 -13.90 1.21 -3.98
CA ILE A 22 -12.75 1.02 -3.10
C ILE A 22 -12.66 2.23 -2.20
N GLY A 23 -12.93 2.04 -0.91
CA GLY A 23 -12.90 3.11 0.08
C GLY A 23 -11.48 3.48 0.46
N MET A 24 -11.16 4.78 0.40
CA MET A 24 -9.88 5.33 0.82
C MET A 24 -10.08 6.14 2.09
N GLN A 25 -9.39 5.76 3.16
CA GLN A 25 -9.41 6.47 4.44
C GLN A 25 -7.99 6.89 4.79
N THR A 26 -7.84 8.14 5.19
CA THR A 26 -6.53 8.76 5.37
C THR A 26 -6.49 9.44 6.73
N ILE A 27 -5.64 8.91 7.61
CA ILE A 27 -5.45 9.45 8.95
C ILE A 27 -4.18 10.29 8.98
N ARG A 28 -4.21 11.38 9.75
CA ARG A 28 -3.05 12.22 10.07
C ARG A 28 -3.02 12.37 11.57
N ALA A 29 -1.97 11.84 12.21
CA ALA A 29 -1.84 11.89 13.65
C ALA A 29 -0.36 11.85 14.06
N GLY A 30 0.06 12.81 14.88
CA GLY A 30 1.34 12.81 15.59
C GLY A 30 2.55 12.52 14.71
N ASP A 31 3.34 11.57 15.18
CA ASP A 31 4.65 11.14 14.65
C ASP A 31 4.58 9.82 13.87
N ILE A 32 3.38 9.38 13.47
CA ILE A 32 3.22 8.16 12.66
C ILE A 32 3.98 8.30 11.34
N VAL A 33 4.99 7.45 11.15
CA VAL A 33 5.82 7.45 9.93
C VAL A 33 5.00 7.01 8.72
N GLY A 34 4.19 5.95 8.88
CA GLY A 34 3.28 5.49 7.85
C GLY A 34 2.68 4.12 8.15
N ASP A 35 1.35 4.11 8.28
CA ASP A 35 0.54 2.91 8.43
C ASP A 35 -0.37 2.77 7.20
N HIS A 36 -0.42 1.57 6.63
CA HIS A 36 -1.32 1.23 5.52
C HIS A 36 -1.99 -0.10 5.83
N THR A 37 -3.33 -0.12 5.79
CA THR A 37 -4.13 -1.33 5.99
C THR A 37 -5.06 -1.52 4.80
N ILE A 38 -4.99 -2.70 4.18
CA ILE A 38 -6.02 -3.19 3.27
C ILE A 38 -6.97 -4.06 4.08
N LEU A 39 -8.25 -3.69 4.09
CA LEU A 39 -9.30 -4.46 4.75
C LEU A 39 -10.19 -5.10 3.69
N LEU A 40 -10.32 -6.43 3.76
CA LEU A 40 -11.20 -7.24 2.93
C LEU A 40 -12.29 -7.81 3.82
N GLY A 41 -13.50 -7.26 3.76
CA GLY A 41 -14.64 -7.66 4.57
C GLY A 41 -15.63 -8.52 3.79
N GLY A 42 -16.02 -9.66 4.35
CA GLY A 42 -17.09 -10.52 3.84
C GLY A 42 -18.16 -10.79 4.92
N PRO A 43 -19.24 -11.50 4.59
CA PRO A 43 -20.21 -11.92 5.59
C PRO A 43 -19.56 -12.79 6.67
N GLY A 44 -19.57 -12.33 7.91
CA GLY A 44 -19.07 -13.09 9.07
C GLY A 44 -17.56 -13.05 9.30
N GLU A 45 -16.76 -12.47 8.40
CA GLU A 45 -15.30 -12.44 8.55
C GLU A 45 -14.65 -11.22 7.89
N ARG A 46 -13.37 -10.99 8.23
CA ARG A 46 -12.52 -10.03 7.54
C ARG A 46 -11.06 -10.47 7.54
N ILE A 47 -10.36 -10.11 6.47
CA ILE A 47 -8.91 -10.24 6.35
C ILE A 47 -8.30 -8.84 6.30
N GLU A 48 -7.27 -8.61 7.09
CA GLU A 48 -6.54 -7.35 7.11
C GLU A 48 -5.06 -7.58 6.78
N ILE A 49 -4.55 -6.84 5.80
CA ILE A 49 -3.12 -6.80 5.48
C ILE A 49 -2.61 -5.42 5.88
N THR A 50 -1.74 -5.38 6.88
CA THR A 50 -1.24 -4.13 7.45
C THR A 50 0.27 -4.03 7.33
N HIS A 51 0.75 -2.90 6.80
CA HIS A 51 2.15 -2.49 6.84
C HIS A 51 2.29 -1.26 7.74
N ARG A 52 3.16 -1.36 8.76
CA ARG A 52 3.51 -0.26 9.66
C ARG A 52 5.01 0.01 9.58
N ALA A 53 5.38 1.24 9.25
CA ALA A 53 6.76 1.68 9.30
C ALA A 53 7.06 2.27 10.69
N HIS A 54 8.00 1.67 11.42
CA HIS A 54 8.45 2.23 12.71
C HIS A 54 9.44 3.39 12.51
N THR A 55 10.28 3.32 11.49
CA THR A 55 11.23 4.37 11.10
C THR A 55 11.31 4.46 9.57
N ARG A 56 11.97 5.49 9.05
CA ARG A 56 12.24 5.61 7.60
C ARG A 56 13.40 4.73 7.14
N ASP A 57 14.11 4.09 8.05
CA ASP A 57 15.29 3.28 7.72
C ASP A 57 14.93 2.09 6.86
N THR A 58 13.72 1.52 6.99
CA THR A 58 13.24 0.44 6.13
C THR A 58 13.36 0.78 4.64
N PHE A 59 13.05 2.03 4.25
CA PHE A 59 13.16 2.46 2.86
C PHE A 59 14.62 2.66 2.44
N ALA A 60 15.46 3.22 3.33
CA ALA A 60 16.89 3.39 3.08
C ALA A 60 17.59 2.03 2.90
N GLN A 61 17.29 1.05 3.75
CA GLN A 61 17.79 -0.32 3.65
C GLN A 61 17.32 -0.99 2.34
N GLY A 62 16.06 -0.79 1.95
CA GLY A 62 15.54 -1.27 0.66
C GLY A 62 16.32 -0.69 -0.54
N ALA A 63 16.63 0.61 -0.51
CA ALA A 63 17.42 1.27 -1.54
C ALA A 63 18.87 0.75 -1.60
N LEU A 64 19.52 0.54 -0.45
CA LEU A 64 20.87 -0.05 -0.40
C LEU A 64 20.87 -1.48 -0.96
N ARG A 65 19.90 -2.31 -0.58
CA ARG A 65 19.73 -3.66 -1.12
C ARG A 65 19.52 -3.64 -2.64
N ALA A 66 18.69 -2.72 -3.14
CA ALA A 66 18.47 -2.56 -4.58
C ALA A 66 19.74 -2.12 -5.32
N ALA A 67 20.54 -1.23 -4.72
CA ALA A 67 21.82 -0.78 -5.28
C ALA A 67 22.84 -1.92 -5.38
N GLU A 68 22.97 -2.75 -4.34
CA GLU A 68 23.81 -3.95 -4.38
C GLU A 68 23.32 -4.96 -5.42
N TRP A 69 22.01 -5.18 -5.49
CA TRP A 69 21.40 -6.11 -6.44
C TRP A 69 21.60 -5.68 -7.91
N VAL A 70 21.39 -4.39 -8.22
CA VAL A 70 21.42 -3.88 -9.60
C VAL A 70 22.83 -3.81 -10.18
N ALA A 71 23.87 -3.72 -9.32
CA ALA A 71 25.27 -3.72 -9.74
C ALA A 71 25.68 -4.98 -10.55
N HIS A 72 24.89 -6.05 -10.48
CA HIS A 72 25.11 -7.31 -11.17
C HIS A 72 24.05 -7.62 -12.25
N LYS A 73 23.27 -6.63 -12.68
CA LYS A 73 22.21 -6.79 -13.69
C LYS A 73 22.55 -6.09 -15.01
N PRO A 74 22.04 -6.60 -16.15
CA PRO A 74 22.15 -5.88 -17.41
C PRO A 74 21.38 -4.55 -17.36
N PRO A 75 21.61 -3.62 -18.30
CA PRO A 75 20.81 -2.39 -18.39
C PRO A 75 19.32 -2.70 -18.59
N GLY A 76 18.47 -2.06 -17.79
CA GLY A 76 17.03 -2.26 -17.82
C GLY A 76 16.30 -1.36 -16.81
N LEU A 77 14.97 -1.35 -16.87
CA LEU A 77 14.13 -0.73 -15.86
C LEU A 77 13.64 -1.82 -14.91
N TYR A 78 14.01 -1.71 -13.64
CA TYR A 78 13.68 -2.68 -12.60
C TYR A 78 12.82 -2.05 -11.51
N SER A 79 12.10 -2.90 -10.79
CA SER A 79 11.28 -2.57 -9.63
C SER A 79 11.75 -3.31 -8.38
N MET A 80 11.17 -3.00 -7.23
CA MET A 80 11.42 -3.78 -6.01
C MET A 80 10.86 -5.21 -6.09
N ALA A 81 9.92 -5.51 -7.00
CA ALA A 81 9.48 -6.89 -7.21
C ALA A 81 10.61 -7.76 -7.77
N ASP A 82 11.41 -7.23 -8.69
CA ASP A 82 12.59 -7.91 -9.24
C ASP A 82 13.68 -8.11 -8.17
N VAL A 83 13.90 -7.11 -7.32
CA VAL A 83 14.88 -7.16 -6.22
C VAL A 83 14.50 -8.20 -5.16
N LEU A 84 13.19 -8.40 -4.96
CA LEU A 84 12.64 -9.28 -3.93
C LEU A 84 12.19 -10.65 -4.46
N ASP A 85 12.34 -10.90 -5.76
CA ASP A 85 11.92 -12.15 -6.43
C ASP A 85 10.41 -12.43 -6.28
N LEU A 86 9.60 -11.39 -6.52
CA LEU A 86 8.13 -11.42 -6.42
C LEU A 86 7.44 -11.28 -7.79
N SER A 87 8.23 -11.35 -8.86
CA SER A 87 7.81 -11.26 -10.27
C SER A 87 7.71 -12.63 -10.93
#